data_AF-K3WZN3-F1
#
_entry.id   AF-K3WZN3-F1
#
_cell.length_a   1.000
_cell.length_b   1.000
_cell.length_c   1.000
_cell.angle_alpha   90.00
_cell.angle_beta   90.00
_cell.angle_gamma   90.00
#
_symmetry.space_group_name_H-M   'P 1'
#
loop_
_entity.id
_entity.type
_entity.pdbx_description
1 polymer ?
#
loop_
_entity_poly.entity_id
_entity_poly.type
_entity_poly.pdbx_seq_one_letter_code
_entity_poly.pdbx_strand_id
1 'polypeptide(L)'
;MYCIAFLDFSALCSFYINAVPIQDGGLYVRDVSHSIAFGSEKCPEGSDPSCGSCSTIVVYAILVYHMLPFVILIGLPATGLRPFEPFKRQDGVANAKVTRTLYLQMCELICAGILTFDILVFYYFLYSFFEGNNFNCPLLRVHLYGFSGVLAFVGTILEITYFARFREHVKMQLGAFKEKDQTGNVRSRVTQKRARCKSERTRITDDIRKKLYKETELGNLRALENVLTYAQIRLGDGFAKDVYRSAPIWCGLFGSSVKNPLHVAAQHGNVNAMDLFVRAGFQVNSFDKVSRVRFSTGNLFCLLPCPTNRPPSSEQLS
;
A
#
# COMPACT_ATOMS: atom_id res chain seq x y z
N MET A 1 2.14 -5.66 20.14
CA MET A 1 1.31 -6.70 19.51
C MET A 1 0.40 -7.34 20.54
N TYR A 2 0.85 -8.23 21.42
CA TYR A 2 -0.11 -8.90 22.33
C TYR A 2 -0.68 -8.02 23.46
N CYS A 3 0.06 -7.01 23.92
CA CYS A 3 -0.42 -6.13 25.01
C CYS A 3 -1.59 -5.23 24.59
N ILE A 4 -1.56 -4.66 23.38
CA ILE A 4 -2.66 -3.83 22.86
C ILE A 4 -3.89 -4.69 22.57
N ALA A 5 -3.69 -5.84 21.92
CA ALA A 5 -4.79 -6.79 21.69
C ALA A 5 -5.45 -7.27 22.99
N PHE A 6 -4.68 -7.47 24.07
CA PHE A 6 -5.24 -7.80 25.38
C PHE A 6 -6.06 -6.65 25.97
N LEU A 7 -5.55 -5.41 25.86
CA LEU A 7 -6.26 -4.21 26.29
C LEU A 7 -7.58 -4.06 25.55
N ASP A 8 -7.58 -4.12 24.21
CA ASP A 8 -8.78 -4.00 23.39
C ASP A 8 -9.80 -5.10 23.69
N PHE A 9 -9.33 -6.34 23.85
CA PHE A 9 -10.19 -7.45 24.22
C PHE A 9 -10.85 -7.24 25.58
N SER A 10 -10.08 -6.83 26.59
CA SER A 10 -10.61 -6.54 27.93
C SER A 10 -11.63 -5.40 27.91
N ALA A 11 -11.42 -4.38 27.07
CA ALA A 11 -12.32 -3.25 26.91
C ALA A 11 -13.62 -3.63 26.18
N LEU A 12 -13.55 -4.48 25.14
CA LEU A 12 -14.72 -5.03 24.47
C LEU A 12 -15.54 -5.93 25.40
N CYS A 13 -14.86 -6.82 26.16
CA CYS A 13 -15.52 -7.64 27.18
C CYS A 13 -16.21 -6.76 28.21
N SER A 14 -15.57 -5.71 28.69
CA SER A 14 -16.16 -4.79 29.66
C SER A 14 -17.41 -4.07 29.12
N PHE A 15 -17.45 -3.77 27.82
CA PHE A 15 -18.60 -3.13 27.17
C PHE A 15 -19.77 -4.10 26.93
N TYR A 16 -19.49 -5.31 26.42
CA TYR A 16 -20.55 -6.27 26.05
C TYR A 16 -21.04 -7.14 27.20
N ILE A 17 -20.17 -7.50 28.16
CA ILE A 17 -20.54 -8.38 29.28
C ILE A 17 -21.29 -7.58 30.35
N ASN A 18 -20.87 -6.34 30.61
CA ASN A 18 -21.53 -5.45 31.55
C ASN A 18 -22.41 -4.44 30.81
N ALA A 19 -23.43 -4.94 30.09
CA ALA A 19 -24.36 -4.17 29.25
C ALA A 19 -25.34 -3.28 30.05
N VAL A 20 -24.84 -2.62 31.10
CA VAL A 20 -25.56 -1.62 31.89
C VAL A 20 -25.56 -0.32 31.10
N PRO A 21 -26.72 0.30 30.83
CA PRO A 21 -26.78 1.53 30.06
C PRO A 21 -26.10 2.69 30.79
N ILE A 22 -25.63 3.68 30.04
CA ILE A 22 -24.94 4.87 30.60
C ILE A 22 -25.82 5.61 31.62
N GLN A 23 -27.14 5.62 31.42
CA GLN A 23 -28.11 6.26 32.31
C GLN A 23 -28.09 5.66 33.73
N ASP A 24 -27.75 4.37 33.85
CA ASP A 24 -27.65 3.66 35.13
C ASP A 24 -26.20 3.62 35.67
N GLY A 25 -25.32 4.49 35.15
CA GLY A 25 -23.91 4.54 35.51
C GLY A 25 -23.03 3.45 34.85
N GLY A 26 -23.56 2.81 33.79
CA GLY A 26 -22.86 1.82 32.99
C GLY A 26 -22.02 2.39 31.84
N LEU A 27 -21.58 1.50 30.95
CA LEU A 27 -20.75 1.83 29.77
C LEU A 27 -21.45 1.52 28.44
N TYR A 28 -22.67 0.96 28.46
CA TYR A 28 -23.32 0.47 27.25
C TYR A 28 -24.12 1.57 26.54
N VAL A 29 -23.87 1.72 25.24
CA VAL A 29 -24.60 2.61 24.32
C VAL A 29 -25.43 1.74 23.38
N ARG A 30 -26.76 1.92 23.39
CA ARG A 30 -27.69 1.13 22.59
C ARG A 30 -27.70 1.55 21.12
N ASP A 31 -27.65 2.86 20.86
CA ASP A 31 -27.73 3.45 19.52
C ASP A 31 -26.43 4.15 19.12
N VAL A 32 -25.46 3.34 18.70
CA VAL A 32 -24.14 3.82 18.24
C VAL A 32 -24.26 4.73 17.02
N SER A 33 -25.17 4.43 16.09
CA SER A 33 -25.39 5.22 14.86
C SER A 33 -25.97 6.61 15.14
N HIS A 34 -26.86 6.73 16.13
CA HIS A 34 -27.45 8.00 16.53
C HIS A 34 -26.43 8.92 17.20
N SER A 35 -25.54 8.33 18.02
CA SER A 35 -24.46 9.05 18.69
C SER A 35 -23.34 9.48 17.72
N ILE A 36 -23.12 8.76 16.62
CA ILE A 36 -22.21 9.17 15.53
C ILE A 36 -22.78 10.34 14.72
N ALA A 37 -24.11 10.47 14.64
CA ALA A 37 -24.79 11.54 13.92
C ALA A 37 -24.97 12.83 14.76
N PHE A 38 -24.33 12.92 15.94
CA PHE A 38 -24.55 13.98 16.93
C PHE A 38 -26.03 14.19 17.28
N GLY A 39 -26.85 13.15 17.15
CA GLY A 39 -28.23 13.21 17.57
C GLY A 39 -28.28 13.36 19.09
N SER A 40 -28.79 14.50 19.57
CA SER A 40 -29.07 14.68 21.00
C SER A 40 -30.05 13.59 21.44
N GLU A 41 -29.59 12.62 22.24
CA GLU A 41 -30.49 11.67 22.88
C GLU A 41 -31.46 12.46 23.79
N LYS A 42 -32.76 12.21 23.64
CA LYS A 42 -33.76 12.78 24.56
C LYS A 42 -33.55 12.11 25.92
N CYS A 43 -33.01 12.87 26.85
CA CYS A 43 -32.76 12.42 28.21
C CYS A 43 -34.13 12.19 28.89
N PRO A 44 -34.34 11.06 29.60
CA PRO A 44 -35.56 10.85 30.36
C PRO A 44 -35.73 11.96 31.43
N GLU A 45 -36.97 12.39 31.65
CA GLU A 45 -37.28 13.45 32.63
C GLU A 45 -36.76 13.07 34.02
N GLY A 46 -35.89 13.90 34.59
CA GLY A 46 -35.26 13.69 35.90
C GLY A 46 -33.80 13.21 35.87
N SER A 47 -33.20 13.04 34.69
CA SER A 47 -31.76 12.74 34.55
C SER A 47 -30.89 14.00 34.43
N ASP A 48 -29.62 13.90 34.84
CA ASP A 48 -28.66 15.01 34.82
C ASP A 48 -28.53 15.65 33.42
N PRO A 49 -28.37 16.98 33.31
CA PRO A 49 -28.28 17.71 32.05
C PRO A 49 -27.08 17.33 31.14
N SER A 50 -26.22 16.42 31.58
CA SER A 50 -25.04 15.92 30.86
C SER A 50 -25.23 14.56 30.16
N CYS A 51 -26.44 14.00 30.15
CA CYS A 51 -26.72 12.64 29.66
C CYS A 51 -26.31 12.40 28.18
N GLY A 52 -26.25 13.43 27.33
CA GLY A 52 -25.76 13.30 25.94
C GLY A 52 -24.23 13.31 25.79
N SER A 53 -23.52 14.06 26.65
CA SER A 53 -22.06 14.28 26.53
C SER A 53 -21.22 13.07 26.90
N CYS A 54 -21.73 12.14 27.70
CA CYS A 54 -20.98 10.93 28.08
C CYS A 54 -20.96 9.88 26.94
N SER A 55 -21.95 9.88 26.04
CA SER A 55 -22.08 8.87 24.97
C SER A 55 -20.97 9.01 23.92
N THR A 56 -20.61 10.24 23.55
CA THR A 56 -19.59 10.55 22.54
C THR A 56 -18.22 9.95 22.87
N ILE A 57 -17.79 10.03 24.13
CA ILE A 57 -16.51 9.47 24.62
C ILE A 57 -16.50 7.95 24.48
N VAL A 58 -17.59 7.30 24.89
CA VAL A 58 -17.73 5.84 24.83
C VAL A 58 -17.77 5.37 23.37
N VAL A 59 -18.47 6.10 22.50
CA VAL A 59 -18.58 5.82 21.06
C VAL A 59 -17.24 5.97 20.35
N TYR A 60 -16.41 6.94 20.73
CA TYR A 60 -15.05 7.02 20.20
C TYR A 60 -14.22 5.81 20.61
N ALA A 61 -14.22 5.47 21.91
CA ALA A 61 -13.43 4.36 22.43
C ALA A 61 -13.85 3.02 21.80
N ILE A 62 -15.14 2.77 21.64
CA ILE A 62 -15.64 1.53 21.03
C ILE A 62 -15.26 1.39 19.55
N LEU A 63 -15.25 2.49 18.79
CA LEU A 63 -14.81 2.48 17.38
C LEU A 63 -13.34 2.03 17.28
N VAL A 64 -12.49 2.49 18.19
CA VAL A 64 -11.08 2.08 18.26
C VAL A 64 -10.96 0.61 18.64
N TYR A 65 -11.66 0.15 19.69
CA TYR A 65 -11.55 -1.25 20.14
C TYR A 65 -12.07 -2.26 19.11
N HIS A 66 -13.04 -1.89 18.26
CA HIS A 66 -13.53 -2.75 17.18
C HIS A 66 -12.49 -3.02 16.08
N MET A 67 -11.34 -2.33 16.11
CA MET A 67 -10.22 -2.60 15.20
C MET A 67 -9.37 -3.81 15.63
N LEU A 68 -9.59 -4.34 16.83
CA LEU A 68 -8.92 -5.53 17.40
C LEU A 68 -8.74 -6.71 16.42
N PRO A 69 -9.79 -7.23 15.73
CA PRO A 69 -9.63 -8.39 14.85
C PRO A 69 -8.63 -8.13 13.71
N PHE A 70 -8.57 -6.90 13.20
CA PHE A 70 -7.62 -6.53 12.16
C PHE A 70 -6.21 -6.38 12.70
N VAL A 71 -6.06 -5.84 13.91
CA VAL A 71 -4.79 -5.76 14.63
C VAL A 71 -4.19 -7.16 14.85
N ILE A 72 -5.00 -8.12 15.31
CA ILE A 72 -4.56 -9.53 15.46
C ILE A 72 -4.11 -10.11 14.12
N LEU A 73 -4.87 -9.89 13.04
CA LEU A 73 -4.53 -10.36 11.70
C LEU A 73 -3.19 -9.79 11.17
N ILE A 74 -2.82 -8.56 11.54
CA ILE A 74 -1.55 -7.94 11.16
C ILE A 74 -0.38 -8.46 12.01
N GLY A 75 -0.65 -8.91 13.25
CA GLY A 75 0.37 -9.47 14.15
C GLY A 75 0.72 -10.93 13.91
N LEU A 76 -0.17 -11.70 13.27
CA LEU A 76 0.05 -13.11 12.91
C LEU A 76 1.35 -13.41 12.09
N PRO A 77 1.81 -12.60 11.13
CA PRO A 77 3.09 -12.82 10.45
C PRO A 77 4.29 -12.84 11.41
N ALA A 78 4.22 -12.14 12.55
CA ALA A 78 5.29 -12.10 13.53
C ALA A 78 5.41 -13.40 14.36
N THR A 79 4.38 -14.26 14.33
CA THR A 79 4.37 -15.54 15.06
C THR A 79 5.31 -16.60 14.45
N GLY A 80 5.78 -16.40 13.21
CA GLY A 80 6.63 -17.38 12.51
C GLY A 80 5.89 -18.64 12.06
N LEU A 81 4.55 -18.65 12.10
CA LEU A 81 3.75 -19.76 11.59
C LEU A 81 3.84 -19.83 10.06
N ARG A 82 4.23 -21.00 9.54
CA ARG A 82 4.36 -21.30 8.10
C ARG A 82 3.22 -20.82 7.19
N PRO A 83 1.92 -20.95 7.54
CA PRO A 83 0.83 -20.45 6.68
C PRO A 83 0.80 -18.93 6.55
N PHE A 84 1.37 -18.20 7.52
CA PHE A 84 1.39 -16.75 7.61
C PHE A 84 2.73 -16.13 7.18
N GLU A 85 3.61 -16.94 6.58
CA GLU A 85 4.88 -16.44 6.07
C GLU A 85 4.67 -15.38 4.96
N PRO A 86 5.31 -14.21 5.08
CA PRO A 86 5.10 -13.10 4.14
C PRO A 86 5.72 -13.35 2.76
N PHE A 87 6.74 -14.21 2.67
CA PHE A 87 7.43 -14.52 1.42
C PHE A 87 7.64 -16.02 1.28
N LYS A 88 7.45 -16.53 0.06
CA LYS A 88 7.82 -17.90 -0.29
C LYS A 88 9.01 -17.89 -1.23
N ARG A 89 10.04 -18.69 -0.91
CA ARG A 89 11.15 -18.97 -1.82
C ARG A 89 10.69 -20.03 -2.82
N GLN A 90 10.91 -19.77 -4.11
CA GLN A 90 10.70 -20.78 -5.13
C GLN A 90 11.98 -21.61 -5.25
N ASP A 91 11.95 -22.84 -4.74
CA ASP A 91 13.09 -23.76 -4.79
C ASP A 91 13.18 -24.37 -6.19
N GLY A 92 14.38 -24.33 -6.81
CA GLY A 92 14.66 -25.03 -8.07
C GLY A 92 15.41 -24.27 -9.16
N VAL A 93 15.78 -23.00 -8.97
CA VAL A 93 16.62 -22.26 -9.94
C VAL A 93 17.70 -21.48 -9.19
N ALA A 94 18.95 -21.51 -9.68
CA ALA A 94 20.11 -20.83 -9.09
C ALA A 94 19.90 -19.33 -8.79
N ASN A 95 18.85 -18.72 -9.36
CA ASN A 95 18.31 -17.42 -9.00
C ASN A 95 16.93 -17.59 -8.35
N ALA A 96 16.92 -17.96 -7.07
CA ALA A 96 15.69 -18.21 -6.33
C ALA A 96 14.85 -16.93 -6.27
N LYS A 97 13.77 -16.90 -7.05
CA LYS A 97 12.90 -15.73 -7.14
C LYS A 97 11.99 -15.67 -5.92
N VAL A 98 12.11 -14.61 -5.14
CA VAL A 98 11.30 -14.37 -3.95
C VAL A 98 9.89 -13.96 -4.38
N THR A 99 8.88 -14.73 -3.96
CA THR A 99 7.49 -14.47 -4.30
C THR A 99 6.74 -13.90 -3.09
N ARG A 100 5.97 -12.82 -3.32
CA ARG A 100 5.06 -12.25 -2.31
C ARG A 100 3.87 -13.19 -2.11
N THR A 101 3.50 -13.45 -0.85
CA THR A 101 2.31 -14.24 -0.54
C THR A 101 1.05 -13.38 -0.66
N LEU A 102 -0.09 -14.03 -0.93
CA LEU A 102 -1.40 -13.38 -0.91
C LEU A 102 -1.70 -12.79 0.47
N TYR A 103 -1.25 -13.48 1.52
CA TYR A 103 -1.43 -13.05 2.89
C TYR A 103 -0.76 -11.70 3.17
N LEU A 104 0.51 -11.52 2.75
CA LEU A 104 1.18 -10.22 2.86
C LEU A 104 0.43 -9.09 2.13
N GLN A 105 -0.14 -9.37 0.95
CA GLN A 105 -0.94 -8.39 0.21
C GLN A 105 -2.23 -8.03 0.95
N MET A 106 -2.88 -9.00 1.60
CA MET A 106 -4.05 -8.75 2.44
C MET A 106 -3.68 -7.93 3.67
N CYS A 107 -2.56 -8.24 4.34
CA CYS A 107 -2.08 -7.44 5.47
C CYS A 107 -1.78 -5.99 5.07
N GLU A 108 -1.14 -5.76 3.91
CA GLU A 108 -0.91 -4.38 3.40
C GLU A 108 -2.22 -3.63 3.16
N LEU A 109 -3.22 -4.29 2.56
CA LEU A 109 -4.53 -3.70 2.32
C LEU A 109 -5.26 -3.38 3.64
N ILE A 110 -5.24 -4.32 4.59
CA ILE A 110 -5.84 -4.15 5.91
C ILE A 110 -5.16 -3.00 6.63
N CYS A 111 -3.82 -2.94 6.67
CA CYS A 111 -3.10 -1.84 7.32
C CYS A 111 -3.45 -0.47 6.72
N ALA A 112 -3.56 -0.38 5.39
CA ALA A 112 -4.00 0.86 4.73
C ALA A 112 -5.46 1.22 5.09
N GLY A 113 -6.33 0.21 5.20
CA GLY A 113 -7.71 0.37 5.64
C GLY A 113 -7.82 0.86 7.09
N ILE A 114 -7.10 0.24 8.02
CA ILE A 114 -7.04 0.65 9.43
C ILE A 114 -6.56 2.08 9.53
N LEU A 115 -5.45 2.43 8.86
CA LEU A 115 -4.93 3.78 8.90
C LEU A 115 -5.92 4.81 8.36
N THR A 116 -6.64 4.48 7.28
CA THR A 116 -7.67 5.38 6.73
C THR A 116 -8.80 5.57 7.73
N PHE A 117 -9.23 4.49 8.39
CA PHE A 117 -10.24 4.53 9.44
C PHE A 117 -9.77 5.34 10.65
N ASP A 118 -8.54 5.16 11.11
CA ASP A 118 -7.94 5.89 12.23
C ASP A 118 -7.85 7.39 11.92
N ILE A 119 -7.52 7.77 10.68
CA ILE A 119 -7.54 9.17 10.23
C ILE A 119 -8.95 9.75 10.32
N LEU A 120 -9.98 9.01 9.89
CA LEU A 120 -11.38 9.46 9.98
C LEU A 120 -11.82 9.63 11.44
N VAL A 121 -11.48 8.65 12.29
CA VAL A 121 -11.77 8.68 13.73
C VAL A 121 -11.06 9.85 14.41
N PHE A 122 -9.81 10.14 14.03
CA PHE A 122 -9.07 11.30 14.52
C PHE A 122 -9.72 12.63 14.11
N TYR A 123 -10.12 12.78 12.84
CA TYR A 123 -10.83 13.99 12.40
C TYR A 123 -12.18 14.16 13.10
N TYR A 124 -12.92 13.06 13.32
CA TYR A 124 -14.16 13.07 14.08
C TYR A 124 -13.93 13.52 15.53
N PHE A 125 -12.86 13.04 16.16
CA PHE A 125 -12.46 13.48 17.50
C PHE A 125 -12.13 14.98 17.53
N LEU A 126 -11.35 15.48 16.57
CA LEU A 126 -11.03 16.91 16.47
C LEU A 126 -12.29 17.75 16.32
N TYR A 127 -13.22 17.34 15.46
CA TYR A 127 -14.51 18.03 15.29
C TYR A 127 -15.28 18.10 16.62
N SER A 128 -15.43 16.98 17.31
CA SER A 128 -16.14 16.89 18.60
C SER A 128 -15.48 17.72 19.71
N PHE A 129 -14.15 17.84 19.68
CA PHE A 129 -13.38 18.66 20.61
C PHE A 129 -13.65 20.16 20.46
N PHE A 130 -13.78 20.66 19.23
CA PHE A 130 -14.05 22.08 18.99
C PHE A 130 -15.50 22.51 19.27
N GLU A 131 -16.45 21.57 19.31
CA GLU A 131 -17.88 21.85 19.57
C GLU A 131 -18.18 22.10 21.07
N GLY A 132 -17.19 21.90 21.96
CA GLY A 132 -17.09 22.58 23.25
C GLY A 132 -17.87 22.00 24.45
N ASN A 133 -18.78 21.03 24.27
CA ASN A 133 -19.59 20.47 25.39
C ASN A 133 -19.60 18.92 25.47
N ASN A 134 -18.83 18.24 24.61
CA ASN A 134 -18.91 16.80 24.44
C ASN A 134 -18.06 15.96 25.44
N PHE A 135 -17.34 16.60 26.39
CA PHE A 135 -16.44 15.89 27.33
C PHE A 135 -16.77 16.09 28.82
N ASN A 136 -17.84 16.83 29.14
CA ASN A 136 -18.26 17.08 30.52
C ASN A 136 -19.11 15.92 31.04
N CYS A 137 -18.45 14.88 31.57
CA CYS A 137 -19.10 13.73 32.21
C CYS A 137 -18.57 13.55 33.64
N PRO A 138 -19.41 13.44 34.68
CA PRO A 138 -18.95 13.25 36.07
C PRO A 138 -18.49 11.81 36.36
N LEU A 139 -18.75 10.85 35.46
CA LEU A 139 -18.46 9.44 35.69
C LEU A 139 -16.98 9.10 35.43
N LEU A 140 -16.22 8.83 36.50
CA LEU A 140 -14.80 8.43 36.41
C LEU A 140 -14.58 7.19 35.53
N ARG A 141 -15.51 6.24 35.53
CA ARG A 141 -15.43 5.01 34.73
C ARG A 141 -15.40 5.29 33.23
N VAL A 142 -16.16 6.29 32.76
CA VAL A 142 -16.21 6.70 31.34
C VAL A 142 -14.88 7.33 30.93
N HIS A 143 -14.28 8.15 31.79
CA HIS A 143 -12.96 8.75 31.54
C HIS A 143 -11.86 7.71 31.46
N LEU A 144 -11.84 6.72 32.37
CA LEU A 144 -10.89 5.61 32.31
C LEU A 144 -11.04 4.80 31.01
N TYR A 145 -12.28 4.53 30.60
CA TYR A 145 -12.58 3.80 29.36
C TYR A 145 -12.20 4.58 28.10
N GLY A 146 -12.40 5.90 28.10
CA GLY A 146 -11.96 6.80 27.03
C GLY A 146 -10.44 6.90 26.96
N PHE A 147 -9.76 7.04 28.10
CA PHE A 147 -8.31 7.11 28.17
C PHE A 147 -7.64 5.82 27.67
N SER A 148 -8.18 4.64 28.04
CA SER A 148 -7.70 3.38 27.47
C SER A 148 -7.94 3.29 25.96
N GLY A 149 -8.96 3.98 25.43
CA GLY A 149 -9.22 4.05 23.99
C GLY A 149 -8.18 4.90 23.26
N VAL A 150 -7.69 5.97 23.90
CA VAL A 150 -6.56 6.76 23.39
C VAL A 150 -5.27 5.93 23.37
N LEU A 151 -5.01 5.17 24.44
CA LEU A 151 -3.86 4.26 24.49
C LEU A 151 -3.94 3.17 23.41
N ALA A 152 -5.14 2.61 23.19
CA ALA A 152 -5.39 1.66 22.11
C ALA A 152 -5.11 2.28 20.74
N PHE A 153 -5.63 3.47 20.47
CA PHE A 153 -5.39 4.20 19.21
C PHE A 153 -3.90 4.41 18.94
N VAL A 154 -3.14 4.92 19.91
CA VAL A 154 -1.68 5.08 19.78
C VAL A 154 -1.00 3.72 19.60
N GLY A 155 -1.45 2.70 20.32
CA GLY A 155 -1.01 1.32 20.18
C GLY A 155 -1.18 0.79 18.76
N THR A 156 -2.34 1.00 18.13
CA THR A 156 -2.62 0.59 16.75
C THR A 156 -1.66 1.26 15.76
N ILE A 157 -1.42 2.56 15.90
CA ILE A 157 -0.45 3.28 15.06
C ILE A 157 0.96 2.69 15.23
N LEU A 158 1.39 2.45 16.47
CA LEU A 158 2.69 1.83 16.75
C LEU A 158 2.77 0.44 16.10
N GLU A 159 1.74 -0.38 16.19
CA GLU A 159 1.74 -1.72 15.60
C GLU A 159 1.83 -1.71 14.08
N ILE A 160 1.14 -0.77 13.42
CA ILE A 160 1.29 -0.55 11.97
C ILE A 160 2.72 -0.17 11.62
N THR A 161 3.37 0.71 12.40
CA THR A 161 4.78 1.08 12.16
C THR A 161 5.75 -0.09 12.37
N TYR A 162 5.53 -0.91 13.41
CA TYR A 162 6.32 -2.12 13.65
C TYR A 162 6.13 -3.13 12.52
N PHE A 163 4.91 -3.33 12.04
CA PHE A 163 4.64 -4.18 10.89
C PHE A 163 5.33 -3.66 9.62
N ALA A 164 5.29 -2.35 9.37
CA ALA A 164 5.99 -1.73 8.24
C ALA A 164 7.50 -2.00 8.28
N ARG A 165 8.11 -1.79 9.45
CA ARG A 165 9.54 -2.04 9.69
C ARG A 165 9.89 -3.52 9.56
N PHE A 166 9.08 -4.41 10.13
CA PHE A 166 9.25 -5.85 10.01
C PHE A 166 9.23 -6.29 8.54
N ARG A 167 8.25 -5.82 7.76
CA ARG A 167 8.14 -6.10 6.32
C ARG A 167 9.40 -5.66 5.58
N GLU A 168 9.90 -4.46 5.85
CA GLU A 168 11.12 -3.95 5.21
C GLU A 168 12.36 -4.76 5.59
N HIS A 169 12.50 -5.12 6.87
CA HIS A 169 13.60 -5.95 7.34
C HIS A 169 13.62 -7.33 6.65
N VAL A 170 12.48 -8.01 6.60
CA VAL A 170 12.37 -9.32 5.91
C VAL A 170 12.65 -9.17 4.42
N LYS A 171 12.18 -8.08 3.80
CA LYS A 171 12.48 -7.78 2.39
C LYS A 171 13.97 -7.62 2.14
N MET A 172 14.70 -6.95 3.05
CA MET A 172 16.14 -6.76 2.95
C MET A 172 16.92 -8.05 3.17
N GLN A 173 16.54 -8.88 4.15
CA GLN A 173 17.17 -10.19 4.40
C GLN A 173 17.09 -11.13 3.18
N LEU A 174 16.02 -11.00 2.39
CA LEU A 174 15.81 -11.79 1.17
C LEU A 174 16.55 -11.24 -0.05
N GLY A 175 17.35 -10.17 0.10
CA GLY A 175 18.12 -9.56 -1.00
C GLY A 175 17.25 -8.94 -2.11
N ALA A 176 15.96 -8.76 -1.87
CA ALA A 176 14.98 -8.30 -2.85
C ALA A 176 14.82 -6.77 -2.78
N PHE A 177 15.86 -6.03 -3.16
CA PHE A 177 15.92 -4.57 -3.03
C PHE A 177 14.94 -3.84 -3.95
N LYS A 178 14.72 -4.33 -5.18
CA LYS A 178 13.82 -3.71 -6.15
C LYS A 178 12.49 -4.46 -6.20
N GLU A 179 11.39 -3.71 -6.15
CA GLU A 179 10.03 -4.27 -6.28
C GLU A 179 9.83 -5.01 -7.62
N LYS A 180 10.63 -4.69 -8.65
CA LYS A 180 10.64 -5.37 -9.94
C LYS A 180 11.04 -6.85 -9.85
N ASP A 181 11.82 -7.22 -8.83
CA ASP A 181 12.32 -8.58 -8.63
C ASP A 181 11.26 -9.47 -7.95
N GLN A 182 10.25 -8.84 -7.34
CA GLN A 182 9.16 -9.49 -6.61
C GLN A 182 7.90 -9.60 -7.48
N THR A 183 7.89 -10.50 -8.46
CA THR A 183 6.64 -10.74 -9.23
C THR A 183 5.74 -11.74 -8.52
N GLY A 184 4.58 -11.29 -8.03
CA GLY A 184 3.54 -12.18 -7.51
C GLY A 184 2.93 -13.08 -8.60
N ASN A 185 2.60 -14.32 -8.23
CA ASN A 185 1.99 -15.33 -9.10
C ASN A 185 0.62 -14.94 -9.66
N VAL A 186 -0.11 -14.03 -9.02
CA VAL A 186 -1.41 -13.55 -9.53
C VAL A 186 -1.22 -12.81 -10.85
N ARG A 187 -0.17 -12.00 -10.94
CA ARG A 187 0.13 -11.24 -12.15
C ARG A 187 0.51 -12.16 -13.30
N SER A 188 1.25 -13.26 -13.07
CA SER A 188 1.57 -14.21 -14.14
C SER A 188 0.31 -14.90 -14.67
N ARG A 189 -0.62 -15.32 -13.79
CA ARG A 189 -1.92 -15.90 -14.20
C ARG A 189 -2.79 -14.91 -14.99
N VAL A 190 -2.91 -13.67 -14.53
CA VAL A 190 -3.68 -12.62 -15.23
C VAL A 190 -3.02 -12.22 -16.55
N THR A 191 -1.68 -12.12 -16.56
CA THR A 191 -0.92 -11.82 -17.78
C THR A 191 -1.02 -12.95 -18.79
N GLN A 192 -1.01 -14.21 -18.34
CA GLN A 192 -1.15 -15.39 -19.21
C GLN A 192 -2.54 -15.45 -19.85
N LYS A 193 -3.61 -15.19 -19.08
CA LYS A 193 -4.97 -15.05 -19.63
C LYS A 193 -5.06 -13.91 -20.65
N ARG A 194 -4.50 -12.74 -20.33
CA ARG A 194 -4.48 -11.58 -21.23
C ARG A 194 -3.61 -11.80 -22.48
N ALA A 195 -2.55 -12.61 -22.38
CA ALA A 195 -1.70 -12.97 -23.52
C ALA A 195 -2.38 -13.94 -24.49
N ARG A 196 -3.36 -14.73 -24.03
CA ARG A 196 -4.17 -15.62 -24.90
C ARG A 196 -5.13 -14.83 -25.80
N CYS A 197 -5.54 -13.63 -25.38
CA CYS A 197 -6.43 -12.74 -26.14
C CYS A 197 -5.68 -11.68 -26.96
N LYS A 198 -4.34 -11.72 -27.00
CA LYS A 198 -3.52 -10.73 -27.73
C LYS A 198 -3.23 -11.21 -29.16
N SER A 199 -3.38 -10.29 -30.12
CA SER A 199 -2.95 -10.49 -31.51
C SER A 199 -1.46 -10.86 -31.58
N GLU A 200 -1.09 -11.74 -32.52
CA GLU A 200 0.29 -12.21 -32.73
C GLU A 200 1.28 -11.03 -32.85
N ARG A 201 0.91 -10.00 -33.63
CA ARG A 201 1.72 -8.78 -33.81
C ARG A 201 2.02 -8.08 -32.49
N THR A 202 1.06 -8.01 -31.57
CA THR A 202 1.25 -7.36 -30.26
C THR A 202 2.15 -8.18 -29.33
N ARG A 203 2.12 -9.51 -29.42
CA ARG A 203 3.00 -10.40 -28.64
C ARG A 203 4.46 -10.27 -29.10
N ILE A 204 4.67 -10.25 -30.41
CA ILE A 204 5.99 -10.03 -31.01
C ILE A 204 6.54 -8.65 -30.62
N THR A 205 5.71 -7.61 -30.72
CA THR A 205 6.10 -6.24 -30.32
C THR A 205 6.48 -6.15 -28.85
N ASP A 206 5.71 -6.79 -27.95
CA ASP A 206 6.01 -6.81 -26.51
C ASP A 206 7.30 -7.59 -26.20
N ASP A 207 7.57 -8.71 -26.89
CA ASP A 207 8.79 -9.50 -26.74
C ASP A 207 10.03 -8.72 -27.21
N ILE A 208 9.95 -8.10 -28.39
CA ILE A 208 11.00 -7.23 -28.94
C ILE A 208 11.28 -6.09 -27.96
N ARG A 209 10.26 -5.35 -27.51
CA ARG A 209 10.43 -4.25 -26.55
C ARG A 209 11.14 -4.71 -25.27
N LYS A 210 10.80 -5.90 -24.76
CA LYS A 210 11.40 -6.46 -23.56
C LYS A 210 12.87 -6.85 -23.77
N LYS A 211 13.18 -7.53 -24.88
CA LYS A 211 14.55 -7.92 -25.25
C LYS A 211 15.41 -6.68 -25.49
N LEU A 212 14.93 -5.76 -26.31
CA LEU A 212 15.63 -4.51 -26.65
C LEU A 212 15.99 -3.72 -25.38
N TYR A 213 15.05 -3.54 -24.46
CA TYR A 213 15.32 -2.88 -23.18
C TYR A 213 16.37 -3.63 -22.34
N LYS A 214 16.25 -4.96 -22.24
CA LYS A 214 17.17 -5.79 -21.45
C LYS A 214 18.59 -5.77 -22.01
N GLU A 215 18.75 -5.98 -23.32
CA GLU A 215 20.06 -5.96 -23.97
C GLU A 215 20.71 -4.57 -23.88
N THR A 216 19.90 -3.50 -23.88
CA THR A 216 20.39 -2.13 -23.64
C THR A 216 20.91 -1.94 -22.21
N GLU A 217 20.18 -2.43 -21.20
CA GLU A 217 20.60 -2.40 -19.78
C GLU A 217 21.89 -3.21 -19.57
N LEU A 218 22.11 -4.27 -20.37
CA LEU A 218 23.33 -5.08 -20.34
C LEU A 218 24.48 -4.51 -21.19
N GLY A 219 24.22 -3.52 -22.05
CA GLY A 219 25.23 -2.93 -22.94
C GLY A 219 25.73 -3.84 -24.06
N ASN A 220 25.05 -4.94 -24.37
CA ASN A 220 25.49 -5.90 -25.38
C ASN A 220 25.11 -5.45 -26.81
N LEU A 221 26.07 -4.82 -27.50
CA LEU A 221 25.87 -4.25 -28.83
C LEU A 221 25.47 -5.30 -29.89
N ARG A 222 26.09 -6.48 -29.87
CA ARG A 222 25.82 -7.54 -30.86
C ARG A 222 24.42 -8.13 -30.71
N ALA A 223 24.01 -8.36 -29.46
CA ALA A 223 22.65 -8.83 -29.19
C ALA A 223 21.62 -7.77 -29.58
N LEU A 224 21.94 -6.50 -29.33
CA LEU A 224 21.07 -5.38 -29.69
C LEU A 224 20.85 -5.28 -31.20
N GLU A 225 21.92 -5.34 -31.99
CA GLU A 225 21.87 -5.32 -33.45
C GLU A 225 21.02 -6.48 -33.99
N ASN A 226 21.23 -7.70 -33.48
CA ASN A 226 20.42 -8.86 -33.86
C ASN A 226 18.92 -8.67 -33.58
N VAL A 227 18.56 -8.08 -32.44
CA VAL A 227 17.15 -7.82 -32.09
C VAL A 227 16.56 -6.71 -32.96
N LEU A 228 17.33 -5.69 -33.33
CA LEU A 228 16.90 -4.62 -34.24
C LEU A 228 16.64 -5.16 -35.65
N THR A 229 17.57 -5.95 -36.20
CA THR A 229 17.40 -6.60 -37.50
C THR A 229 16.18 -7.53 -37.50
N TYR A 230 16.00 -8.32 -36.44
CA TYR A 230 14.81 -9.16 -36.27
C TYR A 230 13.51 -8.34 -36.24
N ALA A 231 13.53 -7.18 -35.56
CA ALA A 231 12.38 -6.29 -35.52
C ALA A 231 12.04 -5.71 -36.89
N GLN A 232 13.04 -5.25 -37.65
CA GLN A 232 12.85 -4.70 -39.00
C GLN A 232 12.24 -5.74 -39.96
N ILE A 233 12.73 -6.98 -39.94
CA ILE A 233 12.20 -8.06 -40.79
C ILE A 233 10.72 -8.35 -40.48
N ARG A 234 10.31 -8.30 -39.21
CA ARG A 234 8.95 -8.73 -38.79
C ARG A 234 7.93 -7.60 -38.70
N LEU A 235 8.37 -6.36 -38.43
CA LEU A 235 7.50 -5.19 -38.22
C LEU A 235 7.66 -4.12 -39.30
N GLY A 236 8.71 -4.20 -40.12
CA GLY A 236 9.05 -3.22 -41.17
C GLY A 236 10.06 -2.16 -40.72
N ASP A 237 10.63 -1.44 -41.68
CA ASP A 237 11.67 -0.42 -41.44
C ASP A 237 11.19 0.77 -40.61
N GLY A 238 9.88 1.02 -40.59
CA GLY A 238 9.24 2.08 -39.80
C GLY A 238 8.90 1.71 -38.35
N PHE A 239 9.25 0.50 -37.89
CA PHE A 239 8.73 -0.02 -36.61
C PHE A 239 9.05 0.88 -35.42
N ALA A 240 10.19 1.57 -35.42
CA ALA A 240 10.60 2.43 -34.33
C ALA A 240 9.58 3.56 -34.07
N LYS A 241 9.03 4.16 -35.14
CA LYS A 241 8.01 5.21 -35.05
C LYS A 241 6.66 4.66 -34.58
N ASP A 242 6.30 3.47 -35.02
CA ASP A 242 5.03 2.83 -34.66
C ASP A 242 5.01 2.35 -33.21
N VAL A 243 6.12 1.74 -32.76
CA VAL A 243 6.24 1.09 -31.45
C VAL A 243 6.60 2.08 -30.33
N TYR A 244 7.33 3.15 -30.66
CA TYR A 244 7.82 4.18 -29.73
C TYR A 244 7.33 5.59 -30.10
N ARG A 245 6.05 5.71 -30.46
CA ARG A 245 5.40 7.01 -30.67
C ARG A 245 5.39 7.83 -29.37
N SER A 246 5.57 9.15 -29.49
CA SER A 246 5.42 10.09 -28.38
C SER A 246 4.09 9.89 -27.65
N ALA A 247 4.17 9.75 -26.33
CA ALA A 247 3.00 9.48 -25.49
C ALA A 247 2.01 10.66 -25.54
N PRO A 248 0.72 10.43 -25.87
CA PRO A 248 -0.29 11.47 -25.72
C PRO A 248 -0.53 11.72 -24.22
N ILE A 249 -0.49 12.99 -23.83
CA ILE A 249 -0.87 13.42 -22.48
C ILE A 249 -2.38 13.64 -22.49
N TRP A 250 -3.10 12.87 -21.69
CA TRP A 250 -4.55 13.00 -21.52
C TRP A 250 -4.85 13.86 -20.29
N CYS A 251 -5.62 14.94 -20.49
CA CYS A 251 -6.11 15.82 -19.43
C CYS A 251 -5.02 16.39 -18.49
N GLY A 252 -3.80 16.62 -19.00
CA GLY A 252 -2.67 17.20 -18.25
C GLY A 252 -2.09 16.35 -17.11
N LEU A 253 -2.82 15.34 -16.61
CA LEU A 253 -2.50 14.58 -15.41
C LEU A 253 -2.19 13.10 -15.68
N PHE A 254 -2.70 12.53 -16.78
CA PHE A 254 -2.60 11.09 -17.06
C PHE A 254 -1.95 10.83 -18.43
N GLY A 255 -0.86 10.08 -18.45
CA GLY A 255 -0.15 9.73 -19.69
C GLY A 255 0.34 8.28 -19.66
N SER A 256 0.19 7.58 -20.79
CA SER A 256 0.73 6.23 -20.97
C SER A 256 2.20 6.32 -21.41
N SER A 257 3.14 6.01 -20.52
CA SER A 257 4.58 6.06 -20.83
C SER A 257 5.12 4.74 -21.37
N VAL A 258 5.84 4.82 -22.49
CA VAL A 258 6.61 3.73 -23.08
C VAL A 258 8.09 4.00 -22.81
N LYS A 259 8.79 3.01 -22.23
CA LYS A 259 10.22 3.09 -21.93
C LYS A 259 10.95 3.08 -23.26
N ASN A 260 11.69 4.14 -23.58
CA ASN A 260 12.47 4.20 -24.80
C ASN A 260 13.88 3.63 -24.53
N PRO A 261 14.29 2.55 -25.21
CA PRO A 261 15.64 2.00 -25.07
C PRO A 261 16.74 3.02 -25.39
N LEU A 262 16.50 3.98 -26.30
CA LEU A 262 17.47 5.03 -26.63
C LEU A 262 17.82 5.90 -25.41
N HIS A 263 16.83 6.25 -24.57
CA HIS A 263 17.06 7.02 -23.35
C HIS A 263 17.80 6.19 -22.29
N VAL A 264 17.56 4.89 -22.25
CA VAL A 264 18.30 3.97 -21.38
C VAL A 264 19.76 3.90 -21.83
N ALA A 265 20.03 3.80 -23.14
CA ALA A 265 21.39 3.83 -23.66
C ALA A 265 22.10 5.15 -23.33
N ALA A 266 21.40 6.28 -23.46
CA ALA A 266 21.90 7.59 -23.08
C ALA A 266 22.19 7.70 -21.57
N GLN A 267 21.31 7.16 -20.73
CA GLN A 267 21.51 7.13 -19.27
C GLN A 267 22.77 6.34 -18.87
N HIS A 268 23.10 5.26 -19.58
CA HIS A 268 24.31 4.48 -19.34
C HIS A 268 25.55 5.01 -20.07
N GLY A 269 25.42 6.11 -20.83
CA GLY A 269 26.54 6.69 -21.60
C GLY A 269 27.03 5.81 -22.76
N ASN A 270 26.24 4.84 -23.24
CA ASN A 270 26.65 3.94 -24.31
C ASN A 270 26.40 4.56 -25.69
N VAL A 271 27.40 5.31 -26.18
CA VAL A 271 27.34 6.03 -27.46
C VAL A 271 27.11 5.10 -28.65
N ASN A 272 27.72 3.90 -28.64
CA ASN A 272 27.58 2.94 -29.72
C ASN A 272 26.15 2.38 -29.81
N ALA A 273 25.52 2.11 -28.66
CA ALA A 273 24.12 1.71 -28.62
C ALA A 273 23.19 2.83 -29.09
N MET A 274 23.49 4.08 -28.73
CA MET A 274 22.73 5.24 -29.20
C MET A 274 22.82 5.40 -30.72
N ASP A 275 24.01 5.27 -31.30
CA ASP A 275 24.20 5.32 -32.75
C ASP A 275 23.42 4.20 -33.48
N LEU A 276 23.45 2.97 -32.96
CA LEU A 276 22.63 1.87 -33.49
C LEU A 276 21.13 2.20 -33.47
N PHE A 277 20.61 2.79 -32.39
CA PHE A 277 19.21 3.17 -32.31
C PHE A 277 18.84 4.31 -33.27
N VAL A 278 19.70 5.31 -33.43
CA VAL A 278 19.48 6.41 -34.37
C VAL A 278 19.43 5.89 -35.81
N ARG A 279 20.36 4.99 -36.18
CA ARG A 279 20.37 4.32 -37.49
C ARG A 279 19.12 3.47 -37.72
N ALA A 280 18.61 2.84 -36.67
CA ALA A 280 17.36 2.07 -36.72
C ALA A 280 16.09 2.95 -36.73
N GLY A 281 16.22 4.29 -36.79
CA GLY A 281 15.09 5.22 -36.97
C GLY A 281 14.40 5.63 -35.67
N PHE A 282 15.04 5.46 -34.51
CA PHE A 282 14.52 5.97 -33.24
C PHE A 282 14.63 7.49 -33.18
N GLN A 283 13.57 8.14 -32.68
CA GLN A 283 13.55 9.59 -32.51
C GLN A 283 14.21 9.97 -31.17
N VAL A 284 15.23 10.81 -31.23
CA VAL A 284 15.95 11.32 -30.05
C VAL A 284 15.03 12.14 -29.14
N ASN A 285 14.10 12.90 -29.73
CA ASN A 285 13.19 13.80 -29.00
C ASN A 285 11.86 13.14 -28.59
N SER A 286 11.77 11.81 -28.61
CA SER A 286 10.54 11.14 -28.15
C SER A 286 10.40 11.29 -26.63
N PHE A 287 9.20 11.57 -26.12
CA PHE A 287 8.98 11.66 -24.68
C PHE A 287 8.91 10.26 -24.04
N ASP A 288 9.79 9.97 -23.08
CA ASP A 288 9.69 8.82 -22.18
C ASP A 288 9.56 9.33 -20.74
N LYS A 289 8.55 8.82 -20.02
CA LYS A 289 8.42 9.09 -18.58
C LYS A 289 9.27 8.08 -17.81
N VAL A 290 10.48 8.50 -17.46
CA VAL A 290 11.47 7.72 -16.70
C VAL A 290 10.98 7.45 -15.27
N SER A 291 10.27 8.40 -14.65
CA SER A 291 9.63 8.21 -13.34
C SER A 291 8.16 7.76 -13.50
N ARG A 292 7.96 6.44 -13.50
CA ARG A 292 6.61 5.89 -13.36
C ARG A 292 6.30 5.74 -11.88
N VAL A 293 5.31 6.48 -11.40
CA VAL A 293 4.69 6.16 -10.11
C VAL A 293 3.91 4.87 -10.31
N ARG A 294 4.47 3.76 -9.84
CA ARG A 294 3.77 2.47 -9.83
C ARG A 294 2.92 2.44 -8.57
N PHE A 295 1.60 2.43 -8.71
CA PHE A 295 0.72 2.09 -7.59
C PHE A 295 0.85 0.58 -7.34
N SER A 296 1.62 0.24 -6.31
CA SER A 296 1.68 -1.07 -5.70
C SER A 296 0.92 -0.99 -4.37
N THR A 297 0.35 -2.08 -3.86
CA THR A 297 -0.24 -2.09 -2.50
C THR A 297 0.76 -1.59 -1.46
N GLY A 298 2.04 -1.93 -1.62
CA GLY A 298 3.13 -1.39 -0.80
C GLY A 298 3.32 0.13 -0.92
N ASN A 299 3.08 0.72 -2.10
CA ASN A 299 3.13 2.17 -2.31
C ASN A 299 1.90 2.89 -1.77
N LEU A 300 0.71 2.26 -1.82
CA LEU A 300 -0.50 2.81 -1.21
C LEU A 300 -0.35 2.91 0.32
N PHE A 301 0.28 1.89 0.92
CA PHE A 301 0.61 1.86 2.34
C PHE A 301 1.69 2.89 2.74
N CYS A 302 2.74 3.07 1.93
CA CYS A 302 3.76 4.09 2.18
C CYS A 302 3.28 5.53 1.93
N LEU A 303 2.18 5.74 1.21
CA LEU A 303 1.71 7.09 0.84
C LEU A 303 1.01 7.83 1.99
N LEU A 304 0.57 7.11 3.04
CA LEU A 304 -0.33 7.68 4.05
C LEU A 304 0.33 7.90 5.43
N PRO A 305 1.38 7.16 5.85
CA PRO A 305 2.16 7.61 7.02
C PRO A 305 3.62 7.09 7.03
N CYS A 306 4.58 7.75 6.39
CA CYS A 306 5.97 7.55 6.85
C CYS A 306 6.89 8.70 6.46
N PRO A 307 7.43 9.45 7.43
CA PRO A 307 8.64 10.23 7.22
C PRO A 307 9.82 9.24 7.30
N THR A 308 10.08 8.49 6.23
CA THR A 308 11.37 7.81 6.12
C THR A 308 12.38 8.80 5.55
N ASN A 309 13.39 9.11 6.38
CA ASN A 309 14.65 9.64 5.88
C ASN A 309 15.04 8.82 4.66
N ARG A 310 15.18 9.50 3.51
CA ARG A 310 15.71 8.88 2.29
C ARG A 310 17.00 8.15 2.67
N PRO A 311 17.14 6.84 2.42
CA PRO A 311 18.48 6.27 2.42
C PRO A 311 19.29 7.01 1.34
N PRO A 312 20.57 7.34 1.61
CA PRO A 312 21.40 7.99 0.61
C PRO A 312 21.40 7.16 -0.66
N SER A 313 21.25 7.85 -1.79
CA SER A 313 21.45 7.27 -3.12
C SER A 313 22.76 6.49 -3.12
N SER A 314 22.73 5.28 -3.66
CA SER A 314 23.90 4.44 -3.89
C SER A 314 24.76 5.00 -5.04
N GLU A 315 25.06 6.28 -4.99
CA GLU A 315 25.95 7.04 -5.88
C GLU A 315 27.33 7.27 -5.23
N GLN A 316 27.65 6.56 -4.13
CA GLN A 316 28.93 6.68 -3.43
C GLN A 316 29.59 5.35 -3.05
N LEU A 317 29.30 4.26 -3.76
CA LEU A 317 30.18 3.08 -3.76
C LEU A 317 30.47 2.63 -5.19
N SER A 318 31.30 3.44 -5.83
CA SER A 318 32.20 3.07 -6.93
C SER A 318 33.38 4.01 -6.88
#